data_AF-A0A833DLI4-F1
#
_entry.id   AF-A0A833DLI4-F1
#
_cell.length_a   1.000
_cell.length_b   1.000
_cell.length_c   1.000
_cell.angle_alpha   90.00
_cell.angle_beta   90.00
_cell.angle_gamma   90.00
#
_symmetry.space_group_name_H-M   'P 1'
#
loop_
_entity.id
_entity.type
_entity.pdbx_description
1 polymer ?
#
loop_
_entity_poly.entity_id
_entity_poly.type
_entity_poly.pdbx_seq_one_letter_code
_entity_poly.pdbx_strand_id
1 'polypeptide(L)'
;MPSDNSFVPDDENSERAPNVDSYRITCIDFIKDISRDYLDWVDRYELPDDEDKKRRTEIASIIERTNDWIAKVPQTFKAVDVVMNDGISKMAEATAGKPFQIGVFVNKKSGYTVTSPGIIDVN
;
A
#
# COMPACT_ATOMS: atom_id res chain seq x y z
N MET A 1 19.88 17.66 -38.80
CA MET A 1 19.44 17.31 -37.43
C MET A 1 19.68 15.83 -37.24
N PRO A 2 20.34 15.39 -36.15
CA PRO A 2 20.65 13.98 -35.95
C PRO A 2 19.39 13.22 -35.48
N SER A 3 19.33 11.96 -35.90
CA SER A 3 18.17 11.07 -35.87
C SER A 3 17.81 10.60 -34.46
N ASP A 4 16.57 10.87 -34.04
CA ASP A 4 16.01 10.52 -32.75
C ASP A 4 15.36 9.12 -32.80
N ASN A 5 16.18 8.08 -33.01
CA ASN A 5 15.66 6.73 -33.29
C ASN A 5 16.40 5.59 -32.57
N SER A 6 16.58 5.73 -31.26
CA SER A 6 16.76 4.57 -30.37
C SER A 6 16.55 4.94 -28.91
N PHE A 7 15.30 5.09 -28.49
CA PHE A 7 14.98 4.68 -27.12
C PHE A 7 14.85 3.16 -27.15
N VAL A 8 15.97 2.48 -26.91
CA VAL A 8 15.94 1.10 -26.45
C VAL A 8 15.66 1.24 -24.95
N PRO A 9 14.52 0.75 -24.40
CA PRO A 9 14.47 0.48 -22.99
C PRO A 9 15.44 -0.68 -22.75
N ASP A 10 16.68 -0.30 -22.46
CA ASP A 10 17.68 -1.18 -21.88
C ASP A 10 17.13 -1.54 -20.49
N ASP A 11 16.51 -2.71 -20.37
CA ASP A 11 16.68 -3.67 -19.27
C ASP A 11 15.58 -4.76 -19.33
N GLU A 12 15.57 -5.60 -20.37
CA GLU A 12 14.67 -6.79 -20.43
C GLU A 12 15.36 -8.09 -19.97
N ASN A 13 16.58 -8.02 -19.41
CA ASN A 13 17.38 -9.22 -19.15
C ASN A 13 18.00 -9.32 -17.74
N SER A 14 17.47 -8.57 -16.77
CA SER A 14 17.79 -8.76 -15.37
C SER A 14 16.93 -9.88 -14.78
N GLU A 15 17.50 -11.09 -14.68
CA GLU A 15 17.08 -12.20 -13.79
C GLU A 15 15.57 -12.51 -13.67
N ARG A 16 14.78 -12.29 -14.74
CA ARG A 16 13.34 -12.50 -14.65
C ARG A 16 13.04 -13.99 -14.49
N ALA A 17 12.10 -14.31 -13.59
CA ALA A 17 11.66 -15.68 -13.37
C ALA A 17 11.31 -16.37 -14.70
N PRO A 18 11.63 -17.67 -14.86
CA PRO A 18 11.59 -18.36 -16.15
C PRO A 18 10.18 -18.43 -16.77
N ASN A 19 9.13 -18.21 -15.97
CA ASN A 19 7.75 -18.13 -16.40
C ASN A 19 6.90 -17.35 -15.37
N VAL A 20 5.67 -17.01 -15.77
CA VAL A 20 4.73 -16.24 -14.95
C VAL A 20 4.36 -16.97 -13.65
N ASP A 21 4.23 -18.30 -13.66
CA ASP A 21 3.88 -19.05 -12.44
C ASP A 21 4.99 -19.00 -11.39
N SER A 22 6.24 -19.14 -11.82
CA SER A 22 7.41 -18.98 -10.96
C SER A 22 7.49 -17.56 -10.42
N TYR A 23 7.18 -16.57 -11.26
CA TYR A 23 7.14 -15.17 -10.85
C TYR A 23 6.06 -14.88 -9.81
N ARG A 24 4.85 -15.44 -9.97
CA ARG A 24 3.78 -15.32 -8.97
C ARG A 24 4.23 -15.84 -7.61
N ILE A 25 4.92 -16.98 -7.56
CA ILE A 25 5.46 -17.55 -6.31
C ILE A 25 6.46 -16.58 -5.68
N THR A 26 7.44 -16.10 -6.45
CA THR A 26 8.42 -15.10 -5.98
C THR A 26 7.74 -13.84 -5.43
N CYS A 27 6.74 -13.30 -6.13
CA CYS A 27 6.00 -12.12 -5.67
C CYS A 27 5.18 -12.40 -4.40
N ILE A 28 4.56 -13.58 -4.25
CA ILE A 28 3.85 -13.97 -3.03
C ILE A 28 4.81 -14.03 -1.84
N ASP A 29 6.00 -14.59 -2.04
CA ASP A 29 7.00 -14.66 -0.97
C ASP A 29 7.59 -13.28 -0.66
N PHE A 30 7.78 -12.43 -1.67
CA PHE A 30 8.15 -11.03 -1.47
C PHE A 30 7.10 -10.25 -0.65
N ILE A 31 5.80 -10.42 -0.95
CA ILE A 31 4.72 -9.79 -0.17
C ILE A 31 4.76 -10.22 1.29
N LYS A 32 5.01 -11.52 1.57
CA LYS A 32 5.17 -12.00 2.95
C LYS A 32 6.38 -11.38 3.64
N ASP A 33 7.49 -11.24 2.93
CA ASP A 33 8.72 -10.72 3.50
C ASP A 33 8.59 -9.24 3.85
N ILE A 34 8.20 -8.39 2.88
CA ILE A 34 8.00 -6.95 3.11
C ILE A 34 6.89 -6.64 4.11
N SER A 35 5.92 -7.55 4.28
CA SER A 35 4.87 -7.38 5.29
C SER A 35 5.40 -7.30 6.71
N ARG A 36 6.55 -7.93 6.99
CA ARG A 36 7.21 -7.87 8.30
C ARG A 36 7.67 -6.46 8.63
N ASP A 37 8.27 -5.77 7.65
CA ASP A 37 8.69 -4.38 7.82
C ASP A 37 7.49 -3.49 8.18
N TYR A 38 6.33 -3.69 7.53
CA TYR A 38 5.11 -2.93 7.85
C TYR A 38 4.60 -3.22 9.27
N LEU A 39 4.68 -4.47 9.74
CA LEU A 39 4.34 -4.81 11.13
C LEU A 39 5.33 -4.16 12.12
N ASP A 40 6.62 -4.17 11.82
CA ASP A 40 7.65 -3.52 12.63
C ASP A 40 7.43 -1.99 12.70
N TRP A 41 6.92 -1.38 11.61
CA TRP A 41 6.51 0.02 11.61
C TRP A 41 5.30 0.28 12.53
N VAL A 42 4.31 -0.63 12.57
CA VAL A 42 3.20 -0.54 13.51
C VAL A 42 3.70 -0.63 14.96
N ASP A 43 4.60 -1.57 15.25
CA ASP A 43 5.25 -1.71 16.56
C ASP A 43 5.96 -0.41 16.99
N ARG A 44 6.63 0.27 16.05
CA ARG A 44 7.31 1.55 16.30
C ARG A 44 6.39 2.71 16.67
N TYR A 45 5.12 2.66 16.30
CA TYR A 45 4.19 3.75 16.58
C TYR A 45 3.62 3.71 18.00
N GLU A 46 3.83 2.62 18.76
CA GLU A 46 3.34 2.48 20.14
C GLU A 46 1.85 2.87 20.28
N LEU A 47 1.04 2.39 19.34
CA LEU A 47 -0.38 2.76 19.23
C LEU A 47 -1.20 2.16 20.38
N PRO A 48 -2.36 2.77 20.71
CA PRO A 48 -3.35 2.14 21.57
C PRO A 48 -3.75 0.74 21.05
N ASP A 49 -4.01 -0.19 21.97
CA ASP A 49 -4.28 -1.61 21.67
C ASP A 49 -5.37 -1.82 20.61
N ASP A 50 -6.40 -0.97 20.59
CA ASP A 50 -7.51 -1.07 19.64
C ASP A 50 -7.07 -0.71 18.21
N GLU A 51 -6.29 0.36 18.06
CA GLU A 51 -5.78 0.82 16.77
C GLU A 51 -4.62 -0.06 16.28
N ASP A 52 -3.73 -0.52 17.17
CA ASP A 52 -2.70 -1.52 16.83
C ASP A 52 -3.34 -2.79 16.26
N LYS A 53 -4.28 -3.38 17.01
CA LYS A 53 -4.98 -4.60 16.59
C LYS A 53 -5.71 -4.41 15.26
N LYS A 54 -6.33 -3.25 15.07
CA LYS A 54 -7.01 -2.90 13.82
C LYS A 54 -6.03 -2.83 12.66
N ARG A 55 -4.90 -2.12 12.79
CA ARG A 55 -3.89 -2.01 11.73
C ARG A 55 -3.29 -3.36 11.37
N ARG A 56 -2.95 -4.19 12.36
CA ARG A 56 -2.46 -5.56 12.10
C ARG A 56 -3.48 -6.43 11.38
N THR A 57 -4.76 -6.32 11.76
CA THR A 57 -5.84 -7.06 11.10
C THR A 57 -6.02 -6.61 9.64
N GLU A 58 -5.96 -5.30 9.38
CA GLU A 58 -6.05 -4.74 8.04
C GLU A 58 -4.86 -5.18 7.16
N ILE A 59 -3.63 -5.08 7.68
CA ILE A 59 -2.41 -5.56 7.00
C ILE A 59 -2.53 -7.05 6.68
N ALA A 60 -2.95 -7.88 7.64
CA ALA A 60 -3.13 -9.32 7.42
C ALA A 60 -4.14 -9.63 6.30
N SER A 61 -5.27 -8.92 6.27
CA SER A 61 -6.28 -9.07 5.22
C SER A 61 -5.78 -8.64 3.85
N ILE A 62 -4.95 -7.59 3.78
CA ILE A 62 -4.31 -7.15 2.54
C ILE A 62 -3.36 -8.23 2.02
N ILE A 63 -2.50 -8.80 2.88
CA ILE A 63 -1.58 -9.88 2.49
C ILE A 63 -2.33 -11.07 1.91
N GLU A 64 -3.38 -11.54 2.62
CA GLU A 64 -4.18 -12.68 2.18
C GLU A 64 -4.79 -12.42 0.79
N ARG A 65 -5.44 -11.25 0.63
CA ARG A 65 -6.12 -10.89 -0.61
C ARG A 65 -5.15 -10.67 -1.76
N THR A 66 -4.03 -10.01 -1.53
CA THR A 66 -3.00 -9.80 -2.56
C THR A 66 -2.41 -11.14 -3.01
N ASN A 67 -2.08 -12.04 -2.08
CA ASN A 67 -1.57 -13.36 -2.42
C ASN A 67 -2.58 -14.20 -3.21
N ASP A 68 -3.86 -14.17 -2.82
CA ASP A 68 -4.92 -14.88 -3.54
C ASP A 68 -5.10 -14.34 -4.98
N TRP A 69 -5.02 -13.02 -5.13
CA TRP A 69 -5.11 -12.37 -6.44
C TRP A 69 -3.91 -12.70 -7.33
N ILE A 70 -2.68 -12.60 -6.80
CA ILE A 70 -1.46 -12.96 -7.53
C ILE A 70 -1.54 -14.42 -7.99
N ALA A 71 -2.04 -15.32 -7.16
CA ALA A 71 -2.16 -16.74 -7.49
C ALA A 71 -3.17 -17.02 -8.62
N LYS A 72 -4.29 -16.29 -8.67
CA LYS A 72 -5.44 -16.67 -9.51
C LYS A 72 -5.67 -15.81 -10.75
N VAL A 73 -5.31 -14.52 -10.71
CA VAL A 73 -5.81 -13.53 -11.69
C VAL A 73 -4.79 -13.20 -12.79
N PRO A 74 -3.58 -12.69 -12.48
CA PRO A 74 -2.70 -12.09 -13.48
C PRO A 74 -2.07 -13.14 -14.40
N GLN A 75 -2.26 -13.01 -15.73
CA GLN A 75 -1.70 -13.94 -16.73
C GLN A 75 -0.37 -13.48 -17.35
N THR A 76 0.12 -12.29 -16.97
CA THR A 76 1.36 -11.71 -17.50
C THR A 76 2.21 -11.17 -16.35
N PHE A 77 3.53 -11.08 -16.54
CA PHE A 77 4.44 -10.48 -15.55
C PHE A 77 3.98 -9.08 -15.13
N LYS A 78 3.63 -8.22 -16.10
CA LYS A 78 3.14 -6.87 -15.83
C LYS A 78 1.86 -6.86 -14.98
N ALA A 79 0.96 -7.80 -15.19
CA ALA A 79 -0.24 -7.90 -14.36
C ALA A 79 0.10 -8.34 -12.93
N VAL A 80 1.07 -9.24 -12.76
CA VAL A 80 1.59 -9.62 -11.43
C VAL A 80 2.18 -8.39 -10.73
N ASP A 81 2.99 -7.60 -11.44
CA ASP A 81 3.60 -6.37 -10.91
C ASP A 81 2.54 -5.37 -10.40
N VAL A 82 1.46 -5.18 -11.15
CA VAL A 82 0.36 -4.29 -10.76
C VAL A 82 -0.30 -4.76 -9.47
N VAL A 83 -0.63 -6.05 -9.36
CA VAL A 83 -1.29 -6.60 -8.16
C VAL A 83 -0.36 -6.54 -6.96
N MET A 84 0.93 -6.87 -7.14
CA MET A 84 1.95 -6.79 -6.10
C MET A 84 2.09 -5.35 -5.59
N ASN A 85 2.29 -4.38 -6.49
CA ASN A 85 2.47 -2.96 -6.13
C ASN A 85 1.21 -2.35 -5.47
N ASP A 86 0.02 -2.79 -5.88
CA ASP A 86 -1.24 -2.43 -5.23
C ASP A 86 -1.31 -2.96 -3.79
N GLY A 87 -0.88 -4.20 -3.55
CA GLY A 87 -0.77 -4.78 -2.22
C GLY A 87 0.18 -4.00 -1.31
N ILE A 88 1.37 -3.66 -1.81
CA ILE A 88 2.38 -2.88 -1.09
C ILE A 88 1.82 -1.50 -0.71
N SER A 89 1.22 -0.79 -1.66
CA SER A 89 0.62 0.53 -1.41
C SER A 89 -0.46 0.46 -0.32
N LYS A 90 -1.34 -0.54 -0.39
CA LYS A 90 -2.39 -0.73 0.62
C LYS A 90 -1.84 -1.07 2.01
N MET A 91 -0.77 -1.89 2.09
CA MET A 91 -0.11 -2.16 3.37
C MET A 91 0.50 -0.88 3.95
N ALA A 92 1.11 -0.04 3.12
CA ALA A 92 1.63 1.26 3.55
C ALA A 92 0.52 2.19 4.07
N GLU A 93 -0.63 2.24 3.40
CA GLU A 93 -1.81 2.99 3.85
C GLU A 93 -2.34 2.49 5.21
N ALA A 94 -2.48 1.18 5.38
CA ALA A 94 -2.93 0.58 6.63
C ALA A 94 -1.93 0.84 7.78
N THR A 95 -0.64 0.85 7.46
CA THR A 95 0.43 1.15 8.42
C THR A 95 0.39 2.62 8.86
N ALA A 96 0.33 3.55 7.91
CA ALA A 96 0.28 4.99 8.19
C ALA A 96 -1.01 5.41 8.92
N GLY A 97 -2.10 4.66 8.69
CA GLY A 97 -3.44 5.01 9.13
C GLY A 97 -4.13 5.91 8.11
N LYS A 98 -5.47 5.82 8.04
CA LYS A 98 -6.27 6.68 7.15
C LYS A 98 -6.34 8.10 7.72
N PRO A 99 -6.33 9.16 6.89
CA PRO A 99 -6.65 10.50 7.37
C PRO A 99 -8.01 10.45 8.07
N PHE A 100 -8.03 10.75 9.37
CA PHE A 100 -9.28 10.81 10.13
C PHE A 100 -10.13 11.94 9.57
N GLN A 101 -11.42 11.67 9.33
CA GLN A 101 -12.36 12.72 8.93
C GLN A 101 -12.65 13.61 10.13
N ILE A 102 -12.14 14.85 10.11
CA ILE A 102 -12.55 15.89 11.05
C ILE A 102 -13.89 16.46 10.56
N GLY A 103 -14.98 16.10 11.24
CA GLY A 103 -16.28 16.75 11.04
C GLY A 103 -16.34 18.05 11.84
N VAL A 104 -16.27 19.21 11.18
CA VAL A 104 -16.49 20.50 11.84
C VAL A 104 -17.98 20.82 11.85
N PHE A 105 -18.56 20.86 13.05
CA PHE A 105 -19.98 21.20 13.25
C PHE A 105 -20.10 22.56 13.93
N VAL A 106 -20.68 23.54 13.24
CA VAL A 106 -21.06 24.83 13.82
C VAL A 106 -22.55 24.80 14.09
N ASN A 107 -22.96 24.95 15.36
CA ASN A 107 -24.37 24.91 15.77
C ASN A 107 -25.11 23.63 15.31
N LYS A 108 -24.48 22.45 15.46
CA LYS A 108 -25.03 21.13 15.06
C LYS A 108 -25.32 20.98 13.56
N LYS A 109 -24.70 21.81 12.71
CA LYS A 109 -24.77 21.70 11.24
C LYS A 109 -23.36 21.55 10.68
N SER A 110 -23.20 20.68 9.69
CA SER A 110 -21.96 20.57 8.92
C SER A 110 -21.76 21.88 8.14
N GLY A 111 -20.63 22.56 8.36
CA GLY A 111 -20.34 23.83 7.71
C GLY A 111 -18.85 24.08 7.62
N TYR A 112 -18.47 25.01 6.77
CA TYR A 112 -17.10 25.51 6.70
C TYR A 112 -16.92 26.63 7.72
N THR A 113 -15.80 26.63 8.44
CA THR A 113 -15.36 27.74 9.29
C THR A 113 -13.98 28.19 8.86
N VAL A 114 -13.64 29.45 9.11
CA VAL A 114 -12.30 30.01 8.87
C VAL A 114 -11.75 30.44 10.22
N THR A 115 -10.57 29.94 10.57
CA THR A 115 -9.84 30.36 11.77
C THR A 115 -8.45 30.86 11.39
N SER A 116 -7.91 31.77 12.19
CA SER A 116 -6.50 32.14 12.09
C SER A 116 -5.63 30.90 12.37
N PRO A 117 -4.45 30.78 11.72
CA PRO A 117 -3.53 29.69 12.00
C PRO A 117 -3.21 29.58 13.50
N GLY A 118 -3.42 28.41 14.10
CA GLY A 118 -3.24 28.18 15.53
C GLY A 118 -3.70 26.79 15.98
N ILE A 119 -3.49 26.46 17.26
CA ILE A 119 -4.01 25.23 17.86
C ILE A 119 -5.54 25.32 17.89
N ILE A 120 -6.20 24.35 17.28
CA ILE A 120 -7.65 24.20 17.32
C ILE A 120 -7.95 23.12 18.36
N ASP A 121 -8.60 23.53 19.45
CA ASP A 121 -9.14 22.60 20.44
C ASP A 121 -10.43 21.99 19.87
N VAL A 122 -10.45 20.68 19.70
CA VAL A 122 -11.58 19.92 19.14
C VAL A 122 -12.13 19.07 20.26
N ASN A 123 -13.32 19.43 20.76
CA ASN A 123 -14.06 18.75 21.83
C ASN A 123 -15.23 17.97 21.26
#